data_AF-A0A0V8IGN5-F1
#
_entry.id   AF-A0A0V8IGN5-F1
#
_cell.length_a   1.000
_cell.length_b   1.000
_cell.length_c   1.000
_cell.angle_alpha   90.00
_cell.angle_beta   90.00
_cell.angle_gamma   90.00
#
_symmetry.space_group_name_H-M   'P 1'
#
loop_
_entity.id
_entity.type
_entity.pdbx_description
1 polymer ?
#
loop_
_entity_poly.entity_id
_entity_poly.type
_entity_poly.pdbx_seq_one_letter_code
_entity_poly.pdbx_strand_id
1 'polypeptide(L)'
;MAVKSEQTRQKLADTALHMFREIGFEKTTMRAIAAEAGVSVGNAYYYFASKDDLVHELYVQVQEEHAATAALALEGSGSLGSRLGAVLHAGLDVMAPYHAFGADFVSTAIRPTSPVNPFSEASTPAREASLAIFRLAVDGARPAVPRKLRADLPELLWLGYMGITLFWVYDTSPGQQRTRRLVDGAAPLMARGLSLARLPGAAKVLDDILSLSRSIRS
;
A
#
# COMPACT_ATOMS: atom_id res chain seq x y z
N MET A 1 22.00 19.75 -14.08
CA MET A 1 21.13 20.43 -13.10
C MET A 1 20.04 19.48 -12.55
N ALA A 2 19.37 18.67 -13.38
CA ALA A 2 18.35 17.71 -12.94
C ALA A 2 18.79 16.74 -11.82
N VAL A 3 20.00 16.16 -11.92
CA VAL A 3 20.52 15.21 -10.91
C VAL A 3 20.64 15.84 -9.50
N LYS A 4 21.07 17.11 -9.41
CA LYS A 4 21.21 17.82 -8.12
C LYS A 4 19.85 18.19 -7.52
N SER A 5 18.88 18.46 -8.39
CA SER A 5 17.49 18.71 -8.02
C SER A 5 16.85 17.46 -7.40
N GLU A 6 17.02 16.32 -8.06
CA GLU A 6 16.50 15.03 -7.59
C GLU A 6 17.15 14.59 -6.28
N GLN A 7 18.48 14.73 -6.16
CA GLN A 7 19.20 14.46 -4.91
C GLN A 7 18.68 15.30 -3.74
N THR A 8 18.30 16.55 -4.00
CA THR A 8 17.75 17.44 -2.96
C THR A 8 16.33 17.03 -2.57
N ARG A 9 15.50 16.66 -3.55
CA ARG A 9 14.15 16.13 -3.33
C ARG A 9 14.20 14.86 -2.48
N GLN A 10 15.02 13.88 -2.84
CA GLN A 10 15.18 12.64 -2.08
C GLN A 10 15.70 12.91 -0.66
N LYS A 11 16.70 13.79 -0.52
CA LYS A 11 17.24 14.15 0.80
C LYS A 11 16.16 14.70 1.74
N LEU A 12 15.26 15.54 1.22
CA LEU A 12 14.14 16.08 1.99
C LEU A 12 13.15 14.97 2.41
N ALA A 13 12.81 14.06 1.49
CA ALA A 13 11.94 12.91 1.78
C ALA A 13 12.54 11.99 2.85
N ASP A 14 13.81 11.60 2.71
CA ASP A 14 14.52 10.75 3.66
C ASP A 14 14.61 11.40 5.05
N THR A 15 14.91 12.70 5.08
CA THR A 15 14.98 13.46 6.33
C THR A 15 13.62 13.54 7.00
N ALA A 16 12.56 13.83 6.25
CA ALA A 16 11.20 13.87 6.77
C ALA A 16 10.78 12.52 7.36
N LEU A 17 11.05 11.43 6.65
CA LEU A 17 10.78 10.07 7.11
C LEU A 17 11.52 9.76 8.43
N HIS A 18 12.81 10.11 8.52
CA HIS A 18 13.56 9.95 9.76
C HIS A 18 12.92 10.72 10.92
N MET A 19 12.57 11.99 10.70
CA MET A 19 11.94 12.83 11.72
C MET A 19 10.54 12.33 12.11
N PHE A 20 9.74 11.85 11.16
CA PHE A 20 8.43 11.27 11.44
C PHE A 20 8.56 10.07 12.38
N ARG A 21 9.59 9.23 12.20
CA ARG A 21 9.87 8.08 13.07
C ARG A 21 10.34 8.47 14.47
N GLU A 22 11.21 9.47 14.57
CA GLU A 22 11.84 9.84 15.86
C GLU A 22 10.94 10.71 16.75
N ILE A 23 10.26 11.70 16.16
CA ILE A 23 9.48 12.70 16.94
C ILE A 23 7.99 12.72 16.60
N GLY A 24 7.55 11.96 15.60
CA GLY A 24 6.16 11.87 15.18
C GLY A 24 5.76 12.88 14.11
N PHE A 25 4.78 12.50 13.29
CA PHE A 25 4.27 13.30 12.17
C PHE A 25 3.70 14.67 12.60
N GLU A 26 2.94 14.70 13.70
CA GLU A 26 2.29 15.94 14.15
C GLU A 26 3.29 16.99 14.66
N LYS A 27 4.36 16.55 15.33
CA LYS A 27 5.39 17.43 15.89
C LYS A 27 6.41 17.89 14.85
N THR A 28 6.45 17.25 13.68
CA THR A 28 7.38 17.57 12.60
C THR A 28 6.84 18.72 11.76
N THR A 29 7.72 19.70 11.44
CA THR A 29 7.38 20.87 10.61
C THR A 29 8.31 20.97 9.40
N MET A 30 7.83 21.58 8.32
CA MET A 30 8.65 21.83 7.12
C MET A 30 9.94 22.61 7.41
N ARG A 31 9.90 23.54 8.37
CA ARG A 31 11.11 24.30 8.77
C ARG A 31 12.13 23.41 9.48
N ALA A 32 11.67 22.52 10.34
CA ALA A 32 12.53 21.58 11.04
C ALA A 32 13.16 20.58 10.07
N ILE A 33 12.38 20.06 9.11
CA ILE A 33 12.87 19.20 8.04
C ILE A 33 13.93 19.92 7.19
N ALA A 34 13.66 21.17 6.78
CA ALA A 34 14.62 21.94 6.00
C ALA A 34 15.95 22.16 6.75
N ALA A 35 15.86 22.50 8.04
CA ALA A 35 17.03 22.69 8.91
C ALA A 35 17.84 21.40 9.04
N GLU A 36 17.19 20.27 9.33
CA GLU A 36 17.83 18.96 9.47
C GLU A 36 18.45 18.50 8.13
N ALA A 37 17.76 18.71 7.01
CA ALA A 37 18.25 18.40 5.68
C ALA A 37 19.36 19.36 5.21
N GLY A 38 19.67 20.43 5.96
CA GLY A 38 20.67 21.43 5.59
C GLY A 38 20.32 22.19 4.32
N VAL A 39 19.04 22.45 4.08
CA VAL A 39 18.54 23.25 2.95
C VAL A 39 17.76 24.46 3.44
N SER A 40 17.67 25.51 2.62
CA SER A 40 16.83 26.66 2.99
C SER A 40 15.34 26.27 3.01
N VAL A 41 14.57 26.91 3.89
CA VAL A 41 13.12 26.70 3.99
C VAL A 41 12.43 26.96 2.65
N GLY A 42 12.83 28.01 1.93
CA GLY A 42 12.29 28.31 0.60
C GLY A 42 12.59 27.22 -0.43
N ASN A 43 13.78 26.61 -0.37
CA ASN A 43 14.12 25.48 -1.23
C ASN A 43 13.33 24.22 -0.86
N ALA A 44 13.06 23.98 0.43
CA ALA A 44 12.18 22.88 0.85
C ALA A 44 10.75 23.06 0.31
N TYR A 45 10.17 24.26 0.45
CA TYR A 45 8.84 24.57 -0.09
C TYR A 45 8.78 24.57 -1.63
N TYR A 46 9.90 24.77 -2.31
CA TYR A 46 9.99 24.61 -3.76
C TYR A 46 9.75 23.16 -4.20
N TYR A 47 10.22 22.17 -3.42
CA TYR A 47 10.00 20.75 -3.73
C TYR A 47 8.70 20.19 -3.18
N PHE A 48 8.32 20.58 -1.96
CA PHE A 48 7.15 20.07 -1.25
C PHE A 48 6.40 21.23 -0.62
N ALA A 49 5.17 21.49 -1.05
CA ALA A 49 4.36 22.59 -0.54
C ALA A 49 3.90 22.34 0.90
N SER A 50 3.85 21.07 1.32
CA SER A 50 3.43 20.67 2.65
C SER A 50 4.19 19.45 3.18
N LYS A 51 4.04 19.16 4.48
CA LYS A 51 4.51 17.89 5.07
C LYS A 51 3.70 16.68 4.60
N ASP A 52 2.49 16.92 4.10
CA ASP A 52 1.61 15.88 3.56
C ASP A 52 2.16 15.41 2.22
N ASP A 53 2.67 16.33 1.38
CA ASP A 53 3.28 16.01 0.09
C ASP A 53 4.49 15.07 0.25
N LEU A 54 5.25 15.23 1.35
CA LEU A 54 6.35 14.33 1.71
C LEU A 54 5.86 12.92 2.06
N VAL A 55 4.67 12.80 2.66
CA VAL A 55 4.04 11.50 2.93
C VAL A 55 3.54 10.86 1.64
N HIS A 56 2.96 11.64 0.72
CA HIS A 56 2.54 11.09 -0.58
C HIS A 56 3.72 10.60 -1.39
N GLU A 57 4.84 11.33 -1.37
CA GLU A 57 6.11 10.88 -1.95
C GLU A 57 6.56 9.54 -1.34
N LEU A 58 6.55 9.43 -0.01
CA LEU A 58 6.87 8.19 0.69
C LEU A 58 5.94 7.03 0.29
N TYR A 59 4.62 7.29 0.17
CA TYR A 59 3.69 6.25 -0.29
C TYR A 59 4.03 5.75 -1.68
N VAL A 60 4.39 6.64 -2.62
CA VAL A 60 4.81 6.24 -3.96
C VAL A 60 6.08 5.38 -3.89
N GLN A 61 7.09 5.83 -3.15
CA GLN A 61 8.35 5.08 -2.97
C GLN A 61 8.12 3.68 -2.38
N VAL A 62 7.28 3.57 -1.35
CA VAL A 62 6.90 2.29 -0.75
C VAL A 62 6.21 1.39 -1.78
N GLN A 63 5.34 1.94 -2.61
CA GLN A 63 4.66 1.13 -3.63
C GLN A 63 5.57 0.73 -4.80
N GLU A 64 6.56 1.54 -5.15
CA GLU A 64 7.59 1.19 -6.14
C GLU A 64 8.48 0.05 -5.64
N GLU A 65 8.93 0.12 -4.38
CA GLU A 65 9.70 -0.95 -3.75
C GLU A 65 8.86 -2.23 -3.57
N HIS A 66 7.58 -2.09 -3.22
CA HIS A 66 6.63 -3.20 -3.17
C HIS A 66 6.48 -3.85 -4.54
N ALA A 67 6.35 -3.07 -5.61
CA ALA A 67 6.23 -3.60 -6.96
C ALA A 67 7.50 -4.37 -7.38
N ALA A 68 8.69 -3.83 -7.10
CA ALA A 68 9.96 -4.49 -7.39
C ALA A 68 10.11 -5.82 -6.62
N THR A 69 9.83 -5.80 -5.31
CA THR A 69 9.91 -6.98 -4.44
C THR A 69 8.88 -8.04 -4.84
N ALA A 70 7.65 -7.61 -5.16
CA ALA A 70 6.59 -8.49 -5.63
C ALA A 70 6.93 -9.12 -6.98
N ALA A 71 7.52 -8.37 -7.92
CA ALA A 71 7.88 -8.89 -9.23
C ALA A 71 8.82 -10.11 -9.11
N LEU A 72 9.86 -10.00 -8.28
CA LEU A 72 10.79 -11.10 -7.99
C LEU A 72 10.06 -12.28 -7.33
N ALA A 73 9.22 -12.03 -6.34
CA ALA A 73 8.47 -13.08 -5.64
C ALA A 73 7.44 -13.78 -6.55
N LEU A 74 6.98 -13.12 -7.62
CA LEU A 74 5.99 -13.67 -8.53
C LEU A 74 6.57 -14.66 -9.54
N GLU A 75 7.88 -14.64 -9.82
CA GLU A 75 8.54 -15.51 -10.82
C GLU A 75 8.37 -17.01 -10.54
N GLY A 76 8.22 -17.41 -9.26
CA GLY A 76 8.03 -18.80 -8.85
C GLY A 76 6.58 -19.21 -8.55
N SER A 77 5.60 -18.31 -8.73
CA SER A 77 4.24 -18.50 -8.21
C SER A 77 3.19 -18.73 -9.31
N GLY A 78 2.55 -19.90 -9.29
CA GLY A 78 1.60 -20.33 -10.33
C GLY A 78 0.12 -20.05 -10.01
N SER A 79 -0.33 -20.40 -8.80
CA SER A 79 -1.74 -20.27 -8.42
C SER A 79 -2.09 -18.85 -7.97
N LEU A 80 -3.37 -18.47 -8.05
CA LEU A 80 -3.82 -17.18 -7.51
C LEU A 80 -3.46 -17.05 -6.02
N GLY A 81 -3.66 -18.10 -5.22
CA GLY A 81 -3.35 -18.07 -3.78
C GLY A 81 -1.87 -17.83 -3.50
N SER A 82 -0.97 -18.55 -4.19
CA SER A 82 0.48 -18.34 -4.05
C SER A 82 0.91 -16.94 -4.51
N ARG A 83 0.29 -16.41 -5.58
CA ARG A 83 0.61 -15.07 -6.10
C ARG A 83 0.15 -13.96 -5.15
N LEU A 84 -1.05 -14.11 -4.57
CA LEU A 84 -1.55 -13.19 -3.56
C LEU A 84 -0.70 -13.23 -2.30
N GLY A 85 -0.32 -14.43 -1.83
CA GLY A 85 0.61 -14.58 -0.70
C GLY A 85 1.94 -13.88 -0.96
N ALA A 86 2.53 -14.06 -2.15
CA ALA A 86 3.78 -13.41 -2.54
C ALA A 86 3.66 -11.87 -2.53
N VAL A 87 2.61 -11.32 -3.14
CA VAL A 87 2.38 -9.85 -3.14
C VAL A 87 2.18 -9.31 -1.73
N LEU A 88 1.36 -9.98 -0.91
CA LEU A 88 1.05 -9.52 0.44
C LEU A 88 2.30 -9.55 1.34
N HIS A 89 3.08 -10.64 1.31
CA HIS A 89 4.34 -10.72 2.07
C HIS A 89 5.37 -9.70 1.61
N ALA A 90 5.53 -9.51 0.29
CA ALA A 90 6.41 -8.47 -0.25
C ALA A 90 6.04 -7.07 0.28
N GLY A 91 4.74 -6.76 0.35
CA GLY A 91 4.27 -5.48 0.91
C GLY A 91 4.60 -5.36 2.41
N LEU A 92 4.37 -6.41 3.18
CA LEU A 92 4.71 -6.44 4.62
C LEU A 92 6.22 -6.31 4.87
N ASP A 93 7.05 -6.90 4.02
CA ASP A 93 8.52 -6.83 4.13
C ASP A 93 9.02 -5.41 3.86
N VAL A 94 8.52 -4.77 2.81
CA VAL A 94 8.83 -3.36 2.50
C VAL A 94 8.33 -2.42 3.60
N MET A 95 7.16 -2.71 4.18
CA MET A 95 6.62 -1.88 5.26
C MET A 95 7.28 -2.14 6.63
N ALA A 96 8.00 -3.25 6.81
CA ALA A 96 8.58 -3.67 8.09
C ALA A 96 9.36 -2.57 8.84
N PRO A 97 10.23 -1.76 8.19
CA PRO A 97 10.96 -0.69 8.85
C PRO A 97 10.07 0.42 9.44
N TYR A 98 8.83 0.55 8.96
CA TYR A 98 7.87 1.57 9.37
C TYR A 98 6.93 1.13 10.50
N HIS A 99 7.01 -0.14 10.95
CA HIS A 99 6.07 -0.68 11.94
C HIS A 99 6.06 0.13 13.25
N ALA A 100 7.23 0.53 13.76
CA ALA A 100 7.33 1.29 15.00
C ALA A 100 6.60 2.64 14.96
N PHE A 101 6.51 3.23 13.77
CA PHE A 101 5.82 4.50 13.51
C PHE A 101 4.34 4.29 13.11
N GLY A 102 4.01 3.11 12.59
CA GLY A 102 2.72 2.83 11.96
C GLY A 102 1.52 3.12 12.84
N ALA A 103 1.56 2.80 14.14
CA ALA A 103 0.42 2.97 15.05
C ALA A 103 0.03 4.44 15.26
N ASP A 104 1.01 5.30 15.53
CA ASP A 104 0.78 6.72 15.73
C ASP A 104 0.30 7.38 14.43
N PHE A 105 0.94 7.02 13.32
CA PHE A 105 0.62 7.57 12.01
C PHE A 105 -0.76 7.15 11.49
N VAL A 106 -1.18 5.91 11.76
CA VAL A 106 -2.49 5.39 11.34
C VAL A 106 -3.61 6.29 11.86
N SER A 107 -3.50 6.79 13.08
CA SER A 107 -4.53 7.65 13.69
C SER A 107 -4.71 8.98 12.96
N THR A 108 -3.66 9.50 12.31
CA THR A 108 -3.72 10.68 11.46
C THR A 108 -4.18 10.32 10.05
N ALA A 109 -3.67 9.23 9.49
CA ALA A 109 -3.98 8.80 8.12
C ALA A 109 -5.45 8.40 7.94
N ILE A 110 -6.08 7.70 8.90
CA ILE A 110 -7.45 7.22 8.73
C ILE A 110 -8.54 8.27 8.97
N ARG A 111 -8.17 9.51 9.34
CA ARG A 111 -9.16 10.59 9.50
C ARG A 111 -9.79 10.89 8.12
N PRO A 112 -11.12 10.98 8.00
CA PRO A 112 -11.76 11.21 6.70
C PRO A 112 -11.32 12.49 5.99
N THR A 113 -10.95 13.53 6.76
CA THR A 113 -10.50 14.83 6.24
C THR A 113 -8.99 14.92 6.06
N SER A 114 -8.24 13.85 6.33
CA SER A 114 -6.78 13.88 6.24
C SER A 114 -6.33 13.81 4.78
N PRO A 115 -5.46 14.73 4.32
CA PRO A 115 -4.91 14.67 2.96
C PRO A 115 -4.09 13.41 2.71
N VAL A 116 -3.46 12.86 3.75
CA VAL A 116 -2.65 11.63 3.71
C VAL A 116 -3.46 10.36 3.90
N ASN A 117 -4.79 10.46 3.91
CA ASN A 117 -5.67 9.30 3.92
C ASN A 117 -5.48 8.48 2.63
N PRO A 118 -5.29 7.15 2.69
CA PRO A 118 -5.16 6.31 1.48
C PRO A 118 -6.34 6.41 0.49
N PHE A 119 -7.52 6.80 0.98
CA PHE A 119 -8.73 7.03 0.19
C PHE A 119 -8.88 8.47 -0.31
N SER A 120 -7.98 9.38 0.04
CA SER A 120 -8.02 10.76 -0.47
C SER A 120 -7.68 10.82 -1.96
N GLU A 121 -8.07 11.91 -2.60
CA GLU A 121 -7.68 12.21 -3.99
C GLU A 121 -6.16 12.36 -4.12
N ALA A 122 -5.50 12.99 -3.15
CA ALA A 122 -4.05 13.19 -3.14
C ALA A 122 -3.26 11.86 -3.08
N SER A 123 -3.84 10.82 -2.48
CA SER A 123 -3.23 9.48 -2.41
C SER A 123 -3.44 8.63 -3.67
N THR A 124 -4.13 9.15 -4.70
CA THR A 124 -4.45 8.39 -5.92
C THR A 124 -3.22 7.78 -6.61
N PRO A 125 -2.09 8.49 -6.80
CA PRO A 125 -0.92 7.90 -7.47
C PRO A 125 -0.41 6.64 -6.77
N ALA A 126 -0.28 6.68 -5.44
CA ALA A 126 0.15 5.52 -4.66
C ALA A 126 -0.89 4.39 -4.68
N ARG A 127 -2.19 4.73 -4.60
CA ARG A 127 -3.28 3.75 -4.70
C ARG A 127 -3.27 3.03 -6.05
N GLU A 128 -3.12 3.75 -7.16
CA GLU A 128 -3.01 3.17 -8.50
C GLU A 128 -1.77 2.27 -8.64
N ALA A 129 -0.63 2.68 -8.08
CA ALA A 129 0.57 1.84 -8.05
C ALA A 129 0.31 0.52 -7.30
N SER A 130 -0.37 0.57 -6.15
CA SER A 130 -0.75 -0.62 -5.39
C SER A 130 -1.72 -1.53 -6.17
N LEU A 131 -2.75 -0.94 -6.79
CA LEU A 131 -3.70 -1.67 -7.63
C LEU A 131 -3.02 -2.37 -8.81
N ALA A 132 -1.99 -1.76 -9.41
CA ALA A 132 -1.21 -2.37 -10.48
C ALA A 132 -0.50 -3.66 -10.02
N ILE A 133 0.01 -3.70 -8.78
CA ILE A 133 0.66 -4.90 -8.22
C ILE A 133 -0.35 -6.04 -8.07
N PHE A 134 -1.54 -5.76 -7.54
CA PHE A 134 -2.61 -6.76 -7.44
C PHE A 134 -3.08 -7.23 -8.83
N ARG A 135 -3.14 -6.31 -9.81
CA ARG A 135 -3.46 -6.65 -11.20
C ARG A 135 -2.43 -7.63 -11.79
N LEU A 136 -1.13 -7.39 -11.56
CA LEU A 136 -0.05 -8.32 -11.96
C LEU A 136 -0.21 -9.71 -11.33
N ALA A 137 -0.58 -9.79 -10.05
CA ALA A 137 -0.85 -11.07 -9.39
C ALA A 137 -2.06 -11.79 -10.02
N VAL A 138 -3.15 -11.08 -10.28
CA VAL A 138 -4.38 -11.63 -10.85
C VAL A 138 -4.19 -12.11 -12.30
N ASP A 139 -3.56 -11.30 -13.14
CA ASP A 139 -3.40 -11.61 -14.58
C ASP A 139 -2.43 -12.76 -14.83
N GLY A 140 -1.40 -12.89 -13.99
CA GLY A 140 -0.44 -13.99 -14.07
C GLY A 140 -0.94 -15.32 -13.48
N ALA A 141 -2.10 -15.34 -12.81
CA ALA A 141 -2.57 -16.55 -12.12
C ALA A 141 -2.94 -17.71 -13.07
N ARG A 142 -2.71 -18.93 -12.60
CA ARG A 142 -3.07 -20.18 -13.28
C ARG A 142 -3.86 -21.11 -12.34
N PRO A 143 -5.03 -21.65 -12.75
CA PRO A 143 -5.75 -21.32 -13.99
C PRO A 143 -6.19 -19.85 -14.02
N ALA A 144 -6.35 -19.30 -15.21
CA ALA A 144 -6.66 -17.89 -15.38
C ALA A 144 -7.95 -17.49 -14.66
N VAL A 145 -7.94 -16.33 -13.99
CA VAL A 145 -9.14 -15.75 -13.36
C VAL A 145 -10.15 -15.41 -14.47
N PRO A 146 -11.46 -15.63 -14.31
CA PRO A 146 -12.47 -15.23 -15.30
C PRO A 146 -12.40 -13.74 -15.64
N ARG A 147 -12.51 -13.37 -16.94
CA ARG A 147 -12.41 -11.98 -17.40
C ARG A 147 -13.33 -11.02 -16.65
N LYS A 148 -14.57 -11.46 -16.37
CA LYS A 148 -15.56 -10.65 -15.64
C LYS A 148 -15.12 -10.24 -14.23
N LEU A 149 -14.21 -10.99 -13.60
CA LEU A 149 -13.71 -10.71 -12.26
C LEU A 149 -12.42 -9.89 -12.27
N ARG A 150 -11.63 -9.93 -13.35
CA ARG A 150 -10.31 -9.30 -13.39
C ARG A 150 -10.34 -7.79 -13.26
N ALA A 151 -11.42 -7.15 -13.70
CA ALA A 151 -11.56 -5.70 -13.66
C ALA A 151 -11.69 -5.18 -12.22
N ASP A 152 -12.50 -5.85 -11.41
CA ASP A 152 -12.88 -5.37 -10.07
C ASP A 152 -12.06 -6.01 -8.93
N LEU A 153 -11.47 -7.19 -9.18
CA LEU A 153 -10.76 -7.94 -8.15
C LEU A 153 -9.54 -7.21 -7.55
N PRO A 154 -8.69 -6.48 -8.33
CA PRO A 154 -7.56 -5.76 -7.74
C PRO A 154 -7.96 -4.76 -6.66
N GLU A 155 -9.11 -4.10 -6.83
CA GLU A 155 -9.62 -3.13 -5.85
C GLU A 155 -10.10 -3.82 -4.57
N LEU A 156 -10.85 -4.91 -4.69
CA LEU A 156 -11.27 -5.71 -3.53
C LEU A 156 -10.06 -6.29 -2.78
N LEU A 157 -9.05 -6.74 -3.50
CA LEU A 157 -7.80 -7.24 -2.91
C LEU A 157 -7.04 -6.12 -2.21
N TRP A 158 -6.98 -4.94 -2.80
CA TRP A 158 -6.37 -3.75 -2.18
C TRP A 158 -7.11 -3.32 -0.91
N LEU A 159 -8.46 -3.32 -0.91
CA LEU A 159 -9.26 -3.09 0.30
C LEU A 159 -8.96 -4.13 1.39
N GLY A 160 -8.87 -5.41 1.02
CA GLY A 160 -8.46 -6.48 1.93
C GLY A 160 -7.04 -6.25 2.47
N TYR A 161 -6.12 -5.81 1.62
CA TYR A 161 -4.76 -5.45 2.01
C TYR A 161 -4.73 -4.28 2.99
N MET A 162 -5.57 -3.25 2.82
CA MET A 162 -5.70 -2.18 3.83
C MET A 162 -6.15 -2.72 5.20
N GLY A 163 -7.06 -3.69 5.22
CA GLY A 163 -7.44 -4.39 6.44
C GLY A 163 -6.29 -5.18 7.07
N ILE A 164 -5.48 -5.86 6.26
CA ILE A 164 -4.28 -6.58 6.70
C ILE A 164 -3.23 -5.60 7.24
N THR A 165 -2.98 -4.49 6.55
CA THR A 165 -2.05 -3.43 6.99
C THR A 165 -2.51 -2.81 8.31
N LEU A 166 -3.81 -2.57 8.47
CA LEU A 166 -4.35 -2.09 9.75
C LEU A 166 -4.12 -3.12 10.87
N PHE A 167 -4.38 -4.40 10.63
CA PHE A 167 -4.08 -5.44 11.61
C PHE A 167 -2.58 -5.53 11.93
N TRP A 168 -1.73 -5.43 10.90
CA TRP A 168 -0.28 -5.43 11.00
C TRP A 168 0.25 -4.30 11.88
N VAL A 169 -0.30 -3.08 11.73
CA VAL A 169 0.05 -1.92 12.56
C VAL A 169 -0.14 -2.21 14.06
N TYR A 170 -1.13 -3.01 14.43
CA TYR A 170 -1.43 -3.37 15.83
C TYR A 170 -0.84 -4.73 16.25
N ASP A 171 -0.15 -5.44 15.36
CA ASP A 171 0.39 -6.76 15.65
C ASP A 171 1.72 -6.65 16.41
N THR A 172 1.64 -6.73 17.72
CA THR A 172 2.80 -6.69 18.62
C THR A 172 3.55 -8.02 18.74
N SER A 173 3.19 -9.06 17.97
CA SER A 173 3.93 -10.32 17.98
C SER A 173 5.33 -10.16 17.35
N PRO A 174 6.33 -10.95 17.76
CA PRO A 174 7.69 -10.81 17.24
C PRO A 174 7.73 -10.94 15.70
N GLY A 175 8.19 -9.90 15.00
CA GLY A 175 8.22 -9.85 13.54
C GLY A 175 6.84 -9.92 12.87
N GLN A 176 5.78 -9.50 13.57
CA GLN A 176 4.39 -9.48 13.10
C GLN A 176 3.92 -10.86 12.61
N GLN A 177 4.32 -11.92 13.32
CA GLN A 177 4.01 -13.31 12.99
C GLN A 177 2.51 -13.63 12.94
N ARG A 178 1.65 -12.90 13.66
CA ARG A 178 0.19 -13.12 13.57
C ARG A 178 -0.35 -12.62 12.24
N THR A 179 0.15 -11.48 11.78
CA THR A 179 -0.19 -10.92 10.47
C THR A 179 0.29 -11.82 9.35
N ARG A 180 1.54 -12.32 9.42
CA ARG A 180 2.07 -13.26 8.42
C ARG A 180 1.22 -14.54 8.35
N ARG A 181 0.82 -15.08 9.50
CA ARG A 181 -0.13 -16.21 9.56
C ARG A 181 -1.50 -15.88 8.98
N LEU A 182 -2.01 -14.67 9.20
CA LEU A 182 -3.24 -14.21 8.57
C LEU A 182 -3.10 -14.20 7.04
N VAL A 183 -1.99 -13.71 6.50
CA VAL A 183 -1.71 -13.74 5.04
C VAL A 183 -1.64 -15.18 4.53
N ASP A 184 -0.90 -16.05 5.21
CA ASP A 184 -0.74 -17.46 4.83
C ASP A 184 -2.07 -18.22 4.80
N GLY A 185 -2.99 -17.88 5.72
CA GLY A 185 -4.33 -18.46 5.75
C GLY A 185 -5.31 -17.81 4.75
N ALA A 186 -5.29 -16.49 4.62
CA ALA A 186 -6.26 -15.74 3.83
C ALA A 186 -6.04 -15.93 2.32
N ALA A 187 -4.79 -15.90 1.84
CA ALA A 187 -4.50 -15.96 0.41
C ALA A 187 -5.03 -17.25 -0.29
N PRO A 188 -4.83 -18.45 0.27
CA PRO A 188 -5.44 -19.67 -0.26
C PRO A 188 -6.97 -19.66 -0.19
N LEU A 189 -7.57 -19.11 0.88
CA LEU A 189 -9.02 -19.03 1.04
C LEU A 189 -9.65 -18.09 0.01
N MET A 190 -9.05 -16.93 -0.24
CA MET A 190 -9.48 -16.00 -1.29
C MET A 190 -9.47 -16.69 -2.67
N ALA A 191 -8.41 -17.43 -2.99
CA ALA A 191 -8.32 -18.17 -4.25
C ALA A 191 -9.39 -19.28 -4.36
N ARG A 192 -9.66 -20.01 -3.28
CA ARG A 192 -10.71 -21.04 -3.22
C ARG A 192 -12.09 -20.42 -3.38
N GLY A 193 -12.40 -19.33 -2.69
CA GLY A 193 -13.66 -18.59 -2.83
C GLY A 193 -13.92 -18.17 -4.28
N LEU A 194 -12.88 -17.65 -4.95
CA LEU A 194 -12.98 -17.28 -6.36
C LEU A 194 -13.16 -18.48 -7.30
N SER A 195 -12.57 -19.63 -6.97
CA SER A 195 -12.77 -20.86 -7.73
C SER A 195 -14.20 -21.38 -7.60
N LEU A 196 -14.79 -21.29 -6.39
CA LEU A 196 -16.18 -21.66 -6.13
C LEU A 196 -17.16 -20.71 -6.81
N ALA A 197 -16.82 -19.43 -6.96
CA ALA A 197 -17.65 -18.47 -7.70
C ALA A 197 -17.78 -18.78 -9.20
N ARG A 198 -17.08 -19.79 -9.72
CA ARG A 198 -17.35 -20.36 -11.06
C ARG A 198 -18.58 -21.26 -11.09
N LEU A 199 -19.10 -21.67 -9.93
CA LEU A 199 -20.31 -22.47 -9.81
C LEU A 199 -21.56 -21.57 -9.91
N PRO A 200 -22.66 -22.03 -10.53
CA PRO A 200 -23.82 -21.19 -10.88
C PRO A 200 -24.43 -20.40 -9.70
N GLY A 201 -24.51 -20.98 -8.50
CA GLY A 201 -25.08 -20.31 -7.32
C GLY A 201 -24.14 -19.31 -6.64
N ALA A 202 -22.84 -19.61 -6.60
CA ALA A 202 -21.83 -18.74 -5.99
C ALA A 202 -21.44 -17.57 -6.89
N ALA A 203 -21.60 -17.73 -8.21
CA ALA A 203 -21.39 -16.65 -9.18
C ALA A 203 -22.28 -15.43 -8.90
N LYS A 204 -23.54 -15.65 -8.51
CA LYS A 204 -24.48 -14.57 -8.18
C LYS A 204 -24.03 -13.75 -6.97
N VAL A 205 -23.60 -14.41 -5.90
CA VAL A 205 -23.09 -13.74 -4.69
C VAL A 205 -21.87 -12.88 -5.02
N LEU A 206 -20.97 -13.38 -5.87
CA LEU A 206 -19.83 -12.60 -6.30
C LEU A 206 -20.25 -11.41 -7.16
N ASP A 207 -21.20 -11.59 -8.08
CA ASP A 207 -21.72 -10.49 -8.90
C ASP A 207 -22.37 -9.39 -8.03
N ASP A 208 -23.07 -9.77 -6.95
CA ASP A 208 -23.63 -8.82 -5.96
C ASP A 208 -22.52 -8.05 -5.21
N ILE A 209 -21.45 -8.73 -4.77
CA ILE A 209 -20.28 -8.09 -4.13
C ILE A 209 -19.60 -7.12 -5.09
N LEU A 210 -19.40 -7.52 -6.35
CA LEU A 210 -18.79 -6.65 -7.37
C LEU A 210 -19.70 -5.47 -7.74
N SER A 211 -21.02 -5.68 -7.75
CA SER A 211 -21.98 -4.59 -7.95
C SER A 211 -21.91 -3.59 -6.80
N LEU A 212 -21.86 -4.07 -5.56
CA LEU A 212 -21.71 -3.23 -4.37
C LEU A 212 -20.40 -2.44 -4.41
N SER A 213 -19.28 -3.08 -4.75
CA SER A 213 -17.99 -2.39 -4.92
C SER A 213 -18.07 -1.29 -5.99
N ARG A 214 -18.79 -1.52 -7.09
CA ARG A 214 -19.00 -0.49 -8.12
C ARG A 214 -19.90 0.65 -7.65
N SER A 215 -20.93 0.39 -6.84
CA SER A 215 -21.83 1.46 -6.35
C SER A 215 -21.18 2.36 -5.31
N ILE A 216 -20.12 1.90 -4.63
CA ILE A 216 -19.38 2.74 -3.66
C ILE A 216 -18.43 3.72 -4.40
N ARG A 217 -18.21 3.53 -5.71
CA ARG A 217 -17.33 4.37 -6.55
C ARG A 217 -18.05 5.56 -7.20
N SER A 218 -19.39 5.57 -7.25
CA SER A 218 -20.23 6.63 -7.84
C SER A 218 -20.73 7.62 -6.80
#